data_AF-A0A2S3U9V3-F1
#
_entry.id   AF-A0A2S3U9V3-F1
#
_cell.length_a   1.000
_cell.length_b   1.000
_cell.length_c   1.000
_cell.angle_alpha   90.00
_cell.angle_beta   90.00
_cell.angle_gamma   90.00
#
_symmetry.space_group_name_H-M   'P 1'
#
loop_
_entity.id
_entity.type
_entity.pdbx_description
1 polymer ?
#
loop_
_entity_poly.entity_id
_entity_poly.type
_entity_poly.pdbx_seq_one_letter_code
_entity_poly.pdbx_strand_id
1 'polypeptide(L)'
;MSGGETFIAALSIALSLSEVVQSSANGVQIDALFVDEGFGSLDDETLEKAMQALETIGENRMVGVISHIESMKRTIGQQVLITKLGDGRSTVRLISK
;
A
#
# COMPACT_ATOMS: atom_id res chain seq x y z
N MET A 1 1.90 12.95 -18.24
CA MET A 1 2.14 12.27 -16.95
C MET A 1 2.34 10.81 -17.23
N SER A 2 3.42 10.23 -16.72
CA SER A 2 3.61 8.78 -16.78
C SER A 2 2.53 8.08 -15.94
N GLY A 3 2.34 6.77 -16.17
CA GLY A 3 1.44 5.97 -15.32
C GLY A 3 1.83 6.02 -13.85
N GLY A 4 3.13 6.11 -13.56
CA GLY A 4 3.67 6.21 -12.21
C GLY A 4 3.41 7.56 -11.51
N GLU A 5 3.59 8.67 -12.23
CA GLU A 5 3.31 10.01 -11.69
C GLU A 5 1.82 10.18 -11.33
N THR A 6 0.94 9.59 -12.14
CA THR A 6 -0.51 9.61 -11.90
C THR A 6 -0.88 8.82 -10.64
N PHE A 7 -0.21 7.69 -10.39
CA PHE A 7 -0.40 6.91 -9.17
C PHE A 7 0.02 7.67 -7.92
N ILE A 8 1.20 8.31 -7.93
CA ILE A 8 1.67 9.10 -6.79
C ILE A 8 0.76 10.29 -6.51
N ALA A 9 0.27 10.97 -7.55
CA ALA A 9 -0.69 12.06 -7.40
C ALA A 9 -2.00 11.56 -6.77
N ALA A 10 -2.55 10.44 -7.26
CA ALA A 10 -3.76 9.83 -6.73
C ALA A 10 -3.58 9.37 -5.26
N LEU A 11 -2.44 8.74 -4.95
CA LEU A 11 -2.08 8.35 -3.59
C LEU A 11 -2.04 9.58 -2.68
N SER A 12 -1.30 10.62 -3.07
CA SER A 12 -1.17 11.87 -2.29
C SER A 12 -2.52 12.53 -2.01
N ILE A 13 -3.42 12.55 -3.00
CA ILE A 13 -4.78 13.08 -2.85
C ILE A 13 -5.61 12.21 -1.90
N ALA A 14 -5.57 10.88 -2.06
CA ALA A 14 -6.32 9.96 -1.21
C ALA A 14 -5.89 10.09 0.27
N LEU A 15 -4.58 10.26 0.50
CA LEU A 15 -4.01 10.44 1.83
C LEU A 15 -4.42 11.78 2.46
N SER A 16 -4.26 12.88 1.72
CA SER A 16 -4.68 14.21 2.19
C SER A 16 -6.18 14.28 2.47
N LEU A 17 -7.00 13.72 1.58
CA LEU A 17 -8.45 13.66 1.79
C LEU A 17 -8.81 12.86 3.03
N SER A 18 -8.11 11.75 3.28
CA SER A 18 -8.36 10.92 4.44
C SER A 18 -8.05 11.65 5.76
N GLU A 19 -6.98 12.45 5.81
CA GLU A 19 -6.69 13.31 6.96
C GLU A 19 -7.75 14.40 7.19
N VAL A 20 -8.23 15.04 6.11
CA VAL A 20 -9.30 16.04 6.19
C VAL A 20 -10.61 15.41 6.67
N VAL A 21 -10.95 14.21 6.19
CA VAL A 21 -12.15 13.49 6.63
C VAL A 21 -12.04 13.10 8.10
N GLN A 22 -10.89 12.58 8.56
CA GLN A 22 -10.69 12.26 9.98
C GLN A 22 -10.83 13.48 10.89
N SER A 23 -10.25 14.62 10.50
CA SER A 23 -10.31 15.86 11.28
C SER A 23 -11.69 16.51 11.31
N SER A 24 -12.52 16.28 10.29
CA SER A 24 -13.87 16.86 10.17
C SER A 24 -15.00 15.96 10.68
N ALA A 25 -14.81 14.64 10.69
CA ALA A 25 -15.86 13.66 10.99
C ALA A 25 -16.10 13.39 12.50
N ASN A 26 -15.91 14.38 13.37
CA ASN A 26 -16.21 14.26 14.82
C ASN A 26 -15.61 13.01 15.51
N GLY A 27 -14.44 12.54 15.06
CA GLY A 27 -13.75 11.40 15.67
C GLY A 27 -14.06 10.02 15.06
N VAL A 28 -14.67 9.94 13.88
CA VAL A 28 -14.66 8.68 13.11
C VAL A 28 -13.22 8.44 12.60
N GLN A 29 -12.49 7.57 13.29
CA GLN A 29 -11.15 7.16 12.88
C GLN A 29 -11.25 6.22 11.67
N ILE A 30 -10.44 6.51 10.65
CA ILE A 30 -10.21 5.56 9.56
C ILE A 30 -9.03 4.69 9.99
N ASP A 31 -9.34 3.51 10.50
CA ASP A 31 -8.36 2.60 11.10
C ASP A 31 -7.53 1.84 10.08
N ALA A 32 -7.99 1.75 8.83
CA ALA A 32 -7.34 0.96 7.79
C ALA A 32 -7.38 1.63 6.41
N LEU A 33 -6.26 1.56 5.69
CA LEU A 33 -6.11 1.94 4.28
C LEU A 33 -5.62 0.73 3.50
N PHE A 34 -6.28 0.40 2.39
CA PHE A 34 -5.83 -0.63 1.46
C PHE A 34 -5.47 -0.01 0.12
N VAL A 35 -4.26 -0.29 -0.37
CA VAL A 35 -3.77 0.16 -1.67
C VAL A 35 -3.54 -1.07 -2.55
N ASP A 36 -4.18 -1.09 -3.72
CA ASP A 36 -4.10 -2.19 -4.67
C ASP A 36 -3.55 -1.73 -6.02
N GLU A 37 -2.68 -2.57 -6.57
CA GLU A 37 -1.96 -2.40 -7.85
C GLU A 37 -1.35 -0.99 -8.07
N GLY A 38 -0.82 -0.72 -9.26
CA GLY A 38 -0.29 0.62 -9.62
C GLY A 38 1.17 0.90 -9.25
N PHE A 39 1.78 0.14 -8.35
CA PHE A 39 3.20 0.29 -8.03
C PHE A 39 4.14 -0.18 -9.15
N GLY A 40 3.69 -1.07 -10.05
CA GLY A 40 4.54 -1.72 -11.05
C GLY A 40 4.92 -0.82 -12.23
N SER A 41 4.30 0.35 -12.33
CA SER A 41 4.59 1.38 -13.32
C SER A 41 5.57 2.45 -12.80
N LEU A 42 6.01 2.33 -11.54
CA LEU A 42 6.97 3.21 -10.90
C LEU A 42 8.40 2.73 -11.19
N ASP A 43 9.32 3.68 -11.40
CA ASP A 43 10.74 3.40 -11.27
C ASP A 43 11.11 3.17 -9.79
N ASP A 44 12.31 2.63 -9.56
CA ASP A 44 12.79 2.26 -8.22
C ASP A 44 12.80 3.46 -7.24
N GLU A 45 13.19 4.65 -7.71
CA GLU A 45 13.24 5.86 -6.88
C GLU A 45 11.84 6.31 -6.45
N THR A 46 10.89 6.28 -7.38
CA THR A 46 9.51 6.68 -7.12
C THR A 46 8.80 5.66 -6.24
N LEU A 47 9.09 4.37 -6.42
CA LEU A 47 8.58 3.31 -5.55
C LEU A 47 9.09 3.46 -4.11
N GLU A 48 10.36 3.81 -3.92
CA GLU A 48 10.93 4.06 -2.60
C GLU A 48 10.22 5.24 -1.89
N LYS A 49 9.97 6.34 -2.60
CA LYS A 49 9.20 7.48 -2.07
C LYS A 49 7.77 7.07 -1.70
N ALA A 50 7.11 6.26 -2.52
CA ALA A 50 5.78 5.75 -2.22
C ALA A 50 5.77 4.90 -0.94
N MET A 51 6.76 4.03 -0.78
CA MET A 51 6.91 3.19 0.42
C MET A 51 7.11 4.03 1.68
N GLN A 52 7.99 5.04 1.64
CA GLN A 52 8.21 5.95 2.78
C GLN A 52 6.93 6.70 3.19
N ALA A 53 6.13 7.15 2.22
CA ALA A 53 4.85 7.78 2.49
C ALA A 53 3.88 6.81 3.18
N LEU A 54 3.75 5.58 2.66
CA LEU A 54 2.89 4.55 3.26
C LEU A 54 3.32 4.18 4.68
N GLU A 55 4.62 4.12 4.97
CA GLU A 55 5.16 3.88 6.31
C GLU A 55 4.78 5.00 7.28
N THR A 56 4.94 6.26 6.87
CA THR A 56 4.58 7.43 7.69
C THR A 56 3.10 7.39 8.09
N ILE A 57 2.24 6.95 7.17
CA ILE A 57 0.80 6.83 7.41
C ILE A 57 0.48 5.62 8.30
N GLY A 58 1.26 4.56 8.14
CA GLY A 58 1.23 3.36 8.98
C GLY A 58 1.42 3.64 10.48
N GLU A 59 1.97 4.79 10.85
CA GLU A 59 2.12 5.19 12.25
C GLU A 59 0.77 5.44 12.95
N ASN A 60 -0.22 5.93 12.21
CA ASN A 60 -1.51 6.38 12.77
C ASN A 60 -2.69 5.50 12.37
N ARG A 61 -2.49 4.54 11.46
CA ARG A 61 -3.53 3.61 10.98
C ARG A 61 -2.91 2.36 10.35
N MET A 62 -3.68 1.30 10.21
CA MET A 62 -3.25 0.11 9.48
C MET A 62 -3.16 0.40 7.98
N VAL A 63 -2.02 0.12 7.35
CA VAL A 63 -1.86 0.21 5.89
C VAL A 63 -1.62 -1.18 5.31
N GLY A 64 -2.54 -1.63 4.46
CA GLY A 64 -2.43 -2.87 3.69
C GLY A 64 -2.09 -2.58 2.24
N VAL A 65 -1.11 -3.29 1.68
CA VAL A 65 -0.69 -3.10 0.30
C VAL A 65 -0.75 -4.42 -0.46
N ILE A 66 -1.41 -4.40 -1.61
CA ILE A 66 -1.51 -5.55 -2.51
C ILE A 66 -0.59 -5.30 -3.70
N SER A 67 0.46 -6.10 -3.82
CA SER A 67 1.47 -5.93 -4.87
C SER A 67 2.14 -7.25 -5.23
N HIS A 68 2.53 -7.35 -6.50
CA HIS A 68 3.36 -8.45 -7.02
C HIS A 68 4.86 -8.10 -7.04
N ILE A 69 5.24 -6.88 -6.67
CA ILE A 69 6.60 -6.36 -6.83
C ILE A 69 7.55 -6.91 -5.75
N GLU A 70 8.68 -7.44 -6.19
CA GLU A 70 9.69 -8.06 -5.31
C GLU A 70 10.37 -7.08 -4.35
N SER A 71 10.62 -5.83 -4.77
CA SER A 71 11.22 -4.81 -3.89
C SER A 71 10.31 -4.49 -2.70
N MET A 72 9.00 -4.35 -2.91
CA MET A 72 8.04 -4.15 -1.82
C MET A 72 8.00 -5.32 -0.84
N LYS A 73 8.08 -6.56 -1.33
CA LYS A 73 8.20 -7.77 -0.49
C LYS A 73 9.51 -7.82 0.31
N ARG A 74 10.53 -7.06 -0.05
CA ARG A 74 11.75 -6.98 0.77
C ARG A 74 11.59 -5.95 1.88
N THR A 75 10.94 -4.83 1.60
CA THR A 75 10.75 -3.73 2.56
C THR A 75 9.71 -4.05 3.63
N ILE A 76 8.54 -4.59 3.26
CA ILE A 76 7.46 -4.85 4.20
C ILE A 76 7.74 -6.13 5.01
N GLY A 77 7.90 -6.00 6.33
CA GLY A 77 8.22 -7.13 7.21
C GLY A 77 7.06 -8.12 7.44
N GLN A 78 5.82 -7.64 7.55
CA GLN A 78 4.63 -8.47 7.74
C GLN A 78 3.90 -8.70 6.41
N GLN A 79 3.70 -9.96 6.04
CA GLN A 79 3.19 -10.32 4.73
C GLN A 79 2.16 -11.44 4.80
N VAL A 80 1.15 -11.31 3.94
CA VAL A 80 0.23 -12.39 3.59
C VAL A 80 0.67 -12.92 2.23
N LEU A 81 1.51 -13.96 2.22
CA LEU A 81 2.03 -14.54 0.98
C LEU A 81 1.01 -15.50 0.37
N ILE A 82 0.55 -15.17 -0.84
CA ILE A 82 -0.31 -16.04 -1.64
C ILE A 82 0.55 -16.81 -2.64
N THR A 83 0.51 -18.15 -2.59
CA THR A 83 1.16 -19.04 -3.56
C THR A 83 0.09 -19.78 -4.37
N LYS A 84 0.11 -19.64 -5.70
CA LYS A 84 -0.79 -20.37 -6.59
C LYS A 84 -0.35 -21.84 -6.67
N LEU A 85 -1.28 -22.78 -6.47
CA LEU A 85 -1.01 -24.22 -6.56
C LEU A 85 -1.38 -24.82 -7.93
N GLY A 86 -2.10 -24.07 -8.77
CA GLY A 86 -2.73 -24.61 -9.98
C GLY A 86 -4.18 -25.04 -9.73
N ASP A 87 -4.90 -25.40 -10.79
CA ASP A 87 -6.31 -25.84 -10.75
C ASP A 87 -7.27 -24.87 -10.03
N GLY A 88 -7.03 -23.57 -10.13
CA GLY A 88 -7.81 -22.55 -9.42
C GLY A 88 -7.59 -22.52 -7.90
N ARG A 89 -6.60 -23.25 -7.37
CA ARG A 89 -6.27 -23.28 -5.94
C ARG A 89 -5.07 -22.39 -5.61
N SER A 90 -5.08 -21.88 -4.39
CA SER A 90 -3.99 -21.12 -3.80
C SER A 90 -3.82 -21.47 -2.32
N THR A 91 -2.61 -21.29 -1.80
CA THR A 91 -2.30 -21.37 -0.37
C THR A 91 -1.89 -20.00 0.14
N VAL A 92 -2.28 -19.71 1.36
CA VAL A 92 -1.91 -18.48 2.07
C VAL A 92 -0.95 -18.84 3.20
N ARG A 93 0.11 -18.07 3.36
CA ARG A 93 1.04 -18.16 4.49
C ARG A 93 1.30 -16.78 5.06
N LEU A 94 1.28 -16.67 6.38
CA LEU A 94 1.73 -15.47 7.07
C LEU A 94 3.25 -15.53 7.21
N ILE A 95 3.91 -14.45 6.82
CA ILE A 95 5.35 -14.27 6.98
C ILE A 95 5.54 -13.02 7.83
N SER A 96 6.30 -13.15 8.91
CA SER A 96 6.80 -12.02 9.70
C SER A 96 8.31 -12.13 9.75
N LYS A 97 9.00 -11.09 9.30
CA LYS A 97 10.46 -10.97 9.37
C LYS A 97 10.88 -10.18 10.61
#